data_AF-A0A0S7XM98-F1
#
_entry.id   AF-A0A0S7XM98-F1
#
_cell.length_a   1.000
_cell.length_b   1.000
_cell.length_c   1.000
_cell.angle_alpha   90.00
_cell.angle_beta   90.00
_cell.angle_gamma   90.00
#
_symmetry.space_group_name_H-M   'P 1'
#
loop_
_entity.id
_entity.type
_entity.pdbx_description
1 polymer ?
#
loop_
_entity_poly.entity_id
_entity_poly.type
_entity_poly.pdbx_seq_one_letter_code
_entity_poly.pdbx_strand_id
1 'polypeptide(L)' 'MRNGLSLRRMAWSQVWACHRDAWGVKVSPLARRSRLEAFRGIYLWFGDDNAESILHAIAACRPAAESAA' A
#
# COMPACT_ATOMS: atom_id res chain seq x y z
N MET A 1 -6.18 29.73 -0.90
CA MET A 1 -6.06 28.57 0.01
C MET A 1 -6.28 27.31 -0.80
N ARG A 2 -5.29 26.42 -0.93
CA ARG A 2 -5.48 25.13 -1.64
C ARG A 2 -5.92 24.08 -0.63
N ASN A 3 -7.08 23.50 -0.91
CA ASN A 3 -7.84 22.55 -0.09
C ASN A 3 -6.98 21.36 0.37
N GLY A 4 -7.15 20.95 1.64
CA GLY A 4 -6.38 19.93 2.36
C GLY A 4 -6.57 18.48 1.93
N LEU A 5 -6.89 18.23 0.66
CA LEU A 5 -7.04 16.90 0.07
C LEU A 5 -6.27 16.85 -1.24
N SER A 6 -4.94 16.85 -1.15
CA SER A 6 -4.13 16.47 -2.32
C SER A 6 -4.35 14.98 -2.54
N LEU A 7 -5.14 14.62 -3.57
CA LEU A 7 -5.32 13.23 -3.98
C LEU A 7 -3.96 12.62 -4.27
N ARG A 8 -3.56 11.65 -3.46
CA ARG A 8 -2.32 10.90 -3.66
C ARG A 8 -2.63 9.66 -4.47
N ARG A 9 -2.01 9.56 -5.63
CA ARG A 9 -2.08 8.38 -6.50
C ARG A 9 -0.71 7.72 -6.54
N MET A 10 -0.69 6.41 -6.51
CA MET A 10 0.50 5.58 -6.69
C MET A 10 0.15 4.46 -7.65
N ALA A 11 0.92 4.31 -8.73
CA ALA A 11 0.78 3.15 -9.60
C ALA A 11 1.39 1.93 -8.90
N TRP A 12 0.84 0.73 -9.15
CA TRP A 12 1.35 -0.49 -8.52
C TRP A 12 2.81 -0.78 -8.85
N SER A 13 3.26 -0.42 -10.05
CA SER A 13 4.68 -0.51 -10.46
C SER A 13 5.63 0.33 -9.60
N GLN A 14 5.12 1.30 -8.85
CA GLN A 14 5.88 2.10 -7.89
C GLN A 14 5.89 1.50 -6.50
N VAL A 15 5.04 0.50 -6.21
CA VAL A 15 4.98 -0.17 -4.90
C VAL A 15 6.13 -1.16 -4.83
N TRP A 16 6.99 -0.97 -3.83
CA TRP A 16 8.13 -1.84 -3.58
C TRP A 16 7.87 -2.77 -2.39
N ALA A 17 7.15 -2.29 -1.37
CA ALA A 17 6.88 -3.05 -0.15
C ALA A 17 5.45 -2.82 0.36
N CYS A 18 4.90 -3.85 1.00
CA CYS A 18 3.65 -3.79 1.75
C CYS A 18 3.92 -4.16 3.21
N HIS A 19 3.44 -3.33 4.14
CA HIS A 19 3.58 -3.57 5.58
C HIS A 19 2.19 -3.67 6.22
N ARG A 20 1.83 -4.85 6.71
CA ARG A 20 0.58 -5.07 7.44
C ARG A 20 0.80 -4.84 8.94
N ASP A 21 -0.17 -4.20 9.58
CA ASP A 21 -0.28 -4.14 11.04
C ASP A 21 -1.74 -4.39 11.47
N ALA A 22 -2.07 -4.15 12.74
CA ALA A 22 -3.40 -4.42 13.29
C ALA A 22 -4.50 -3.54 12.67
N TRP A 23 -4.15 -2.37 12.13
CA TRP A 23 -5.10 -1.37 11.65
C TRP A 23 -5.22 -1.31 10.13
N GLY A 24 -4.37 -2.02 9.39
CA GLY A 24 -4.37 -1.95 7.94
C GLY A 24 -3.10 -2.42 7.28
N VAL A 25 -2.97 -2.00 6.02
CA VAL A 25 -1.77 -2.24 5.20
C VAL A 25 -1.24 -0.94 4.65
N LYS A 26 0.04 -0.69 4.90
CA LYS A 26 0.79 0.38 4.26
C LYS A 26 1.44 -0.12 2.98
N VAL A 27 1.06 0.47 1.85
CA VAL A 27 1.76 0.28 0.57
C VAL A 27 2.81 1.37 0.43
N SER A 28 4.05 0.96 0.16
CA SER A 28 5.21 1.85 0.16
C SER A 28 5.98 1.76 -1.16
N PRO A 29 6.44 2.92 -1.69
CA PRO A 29 7.38 2.94 -2.80
C PRO A 29 8.84 2.79 -2.35
N LEU A 30 9.09 2.72 -1.05
CA LEU A 30 10.43 2.59 -0.49
C LEU A 30 10.77 1.13 -0.30
N ALA A 31 11.99 0.77 -0.70
CA ALA A 31 12.47 -0.58 -0.54
C ALA A 31 12.70 -1.00 0.92
N ARG A 32 12.95 -0.01 1.78
CA ARG A 32 13.24 -0.21 3.20
C ARG A 32 12.38 0.74 4.02
N ARG A 33 11.84 0.23 5.12
CA ARG A 33 11.07 1.02 6.07
C ARG A 33 11.93 2.16 6.64
N SER A 34 11.42 3.39 6.61
CA SER A 34 12.11 4.58 7.11
C SER A 34 11.12 5.62 7.63
N ARG A 35 11.60 6.73 8.20
CA ARG A 35 10.74 7.85 8.65
C ARG A 35 10.01 8.54 7.48
N LEU A 36 10.53 8.43 6.26
CA LEU A 36 9.92 8.98 5.05
C LEU A 36 8.61 8.27 4.67
N GLU A 37 8.36 7.08 5.23
CA GLU A 37 7.11 6.34 5.06
C GLU A 37 5.88 7.18 5.40
N ALA A 38 5.96 8.06 6.40
CA ALA A 38 4.85 8.95 6.78
C ALA A 38 4.41 9.88 5.64
N PHE A 39 5.32 10.19 4.72
CA PHE A 39 5.10 11.13 3.61
C PHE A 39 5.06 10.47 2.24
N ARG A 40 5.38 9.18 2.10
CA ARG A 40 5.52 8.53 0.78
C ARG A 40 4.65 7.29 0.59
N GLY A 41 4.21 6.64 1.67
CA GLY A 41 3.30 5.49 1.58
C GLY A 41 1.83 5.91 1.48
N ILE A 42 1.00 5.00 0.97
CA ILE A 42 -0.46 5.07 1.08
C ILE A 42 -0.89 4.02 2.11
N TYR A 43 -1.78 4.40 3.02
CA TYR A 43 -2.26 3.50 4.06
C TYR A 43 -3.70 3.09 3.78
N LEU A 44 -3.94 1.79 3.68
CA LEU A 44 -5.24 1.17 3.46
C LEU A 44 -5.73 0.66 4.82
N TRP A 45 -6.67 1.38 5.42
CA TRP A 45 -7.19 1.08 6.74
C TRP A 45 -8.19 -0.07 6.69
N PHE A 46 -8.05 -1.01 7.62
CA PHE A 46 -9.08 -1.98 7.92
C PHE A 46 -10.22 -1.27 8.64
N GLY A 47 -11.41 -1.35 8.07
CA GLY A 47 -12.69 -1.09 8.71
C GLY A 47 -13.32 -2.41 9.16
N ASP A 48 -14.60 -2.36 9.51
CA ASP A 48 -15.31 -3.47 10.14
C ASP A 48 -15.42 -4.72 9.25
N ASP A 49 -15.50 -4.55 7.92
CA ASP A 49 -15.81 -5.62 6.95
C ASP A 49 -14.91 -5.64 5.70
N ASN A 50 -13.94 -4.72 5.58
CA ASN A 50 -13.18 -4.54 4.33
C ASN A 50 -11.79 -5.18 4.32
N ALA A 51 -11.34 -5.77 5.44
CA ALA A 51 -9.97 -6.22 5.60
C ALA A 51 -9.58 -7.30 4.59
N GLU A 52 -10.46 -8.29 4.39
CA GLU A 52 -10.26 -9.36 3.42
C GLU A 52 -10.21 -8.82 1.98
N SER A 53 -11.12 -7.90 1.64
CA SER A 53 -11.16 -7.25 0.33
C SER A 53 -9.87 -6.47 0.03
N ILE A 54 -9.35 -5.73 1.02
CA ILE A 54 -8.07 -5.01 0.91
C ILE A 54 -6.92 -5.99 0.63
N LEU A 55 -6.84 -7.07 1.41
CA LEU A 55 -5.78 -8.07 1.25
C LEU A 55 -5.87 -8.78 -0.10
N HIS A 56 -7.09 -9.11 -0.55
CA HIS A 56 -7.33 -9.72 -1.85
C HIS A 56 -6.94 -8.77 -3.00
N ALA A 57 -7.31 -7.49 -2.92
CA ALA A 57 -6.93 -6.49 -3.92
C ALA A 57 -5.40 -6.32 -4.01
N ILE A 58 -4.70 -6.25 -2.87
CA ILE A 58 -3.23 -6.19 -2.82
C ILE A 58 -2.61 -7.44 -3.47
N ALA A 59 -3.15 -8.62 -3.16
CA ALA A 59 -2.66 -9.87 -3.74
C ALA A 59 -2.89 -9.93 -5.26
N ALA A 60 -4.05 -9.49 -5.74
CA ALA A 60 -4.38 -9.45 -7.17
C ALA A 60 -3.49 -8.47 -7.96
N CYS A 61 -3.00 -7.41 -7.33
CA CYS A 61 -2.09 -6.48 -7.98
C CYS A 61 -0.64 -6.97 -8.02
N ARG A 62 -0.24 -7.91 -7.14
CA ARG A 62 1.10 -8.51 -7.21
C ARG A 62 1.20 -9.23 -8.56
N PRO A 63 2.18 -8.91 -9.42
CA PRO A 63 2.42 -9.76 -10.58
C PRO A 63 2.64 -11.17 -10.03
N ALA A 64 1.89 -12.15 -10.58
CA ALA A 64 2.16 -13.56 -10.31
C ALA A 64 3.66 -13.72 -10.42
N ALA A 65 4.31 -14.15 -9.33
CA ALA A 65 5.75 -14.32 -9.32
C ALA A 65 6.05 -15.28 -10.46
N GLU A 66 6.55 -14.74 -11.58
CA GLU A 66 7.05 -15.55 -12.66
C GLU A 66 8.19 -16.34 -12.05
N SER A 67 7.99 -17.65 -12.07
CA SER A 67 8.84 -18.72 -11.61
C SER A 67 10.31 -18.33 -11.59
N ALA A 68 10.83 -18.03 -10.41
CA ALA A 68 12.25 -18.20 -10.13
C ALA A 68 12.48 -19.69 -9.88
N ALA A 69 12.51 -20.47 -10.95
CA ALA A 69 13.10 -21.81 -11.04
C ALA A 69 13.35 -22.15 -12.52
#